data_AF-A0A5D3BRB8-F1
#
_entry.id   AF-A0A5D3BRB8-F1
#
_cell.length_a   1.000
_cell.length_b   1.000
_cell.length_c   1.000
_cell.angle_alpha   90.00
_cell.angle_beta   90.00
_cell.angle_gamma   90.00
#
_symmetry.space_group_name_H-M   'P 1'
#
loop_
_entity.id
_entity.type
_entity.pdbx_description
1 polymer ?
#
loop_
_entity_poly.entity_id
_entity_poly.type
_entity_poly.pdbx_seq_one_letter_code
_entity_poly.pdbx_strand_id
1 'polypeptide(L)'
;MVESVCRDCEIRIEDIVMKVDCELDKLDMILEMYFLTKYHAARDCSNNEVVLKELEKFKVKIVSNKKVELANIISVLKAMKFIRKRYIVYLPYIVDTQAVNNDPISVLIVCKYLDVFSKEMNGLPLKREIKFTIEVVLETTPISQTSYSMEPSELKELKDQLEELLERCYIQPNTSPWGTPILFVKKNDMDQ
;
A
#
# COMPACT_ATOMS: atom_id res chain seq x y z
N MET A 1 -19.47 14.51 -4.35
CA MET A 1 -18.00 14.57 -4.16
C MET A 1 -17.59 15.97 -4.53
N VAL A 2 -17.06 16.74 -3.59
CA VAL A 2 -16.44 18.05 -3.88
C VAL A 2 -15.01 17.89 -3.42
N GLU A 3 -14.12 17.54 -4.35
CA GLU A 3 -12.68 17.74 -4.17
C GLU A 3 -12.49 19.26 -4.07
N SER A 4 -12.40 19.77 -2.84
CA SER A 4 -12.14 21.18 -2.61
C SER A 4 -10.64 21.39 -2.65
N VAL A 5 -10.11 21.70 -3.84
CA VAL A 5 -8.75 22.22 -3.98
C VAL A 5 -8.70 23.59 -3.31
N CYS A 6 -7.94 23.68 -2.22
CA CYS A 6 -7.70 24.91 -1.47
C CYS A 6 -6.47 25.60 -2.09
N ARG A 7 -6.65 26.69 -2.82
CA ARG A 7 -5.55 27.45 -3.40
C ARG A 7 -5.14 28.62 -2.50
N ASP A 8 -3.85 28.93 -2.47
CA ASP A 8 -3.25 30.01 -1.66
C ASP A 8 -3.52 29.89 -0.15
N CYS A 9 -3.62 28.66 0.36
CA CYS A 9 -3.95 28.42 1.75
C CYS A 9 -2.72 28.68 2.65
N GLU A 10 -2.93 29.48 3.70
CA GLU A 10 -1.86 29.88 4.62
C GLU A 10 -1.69 28.81 5.70
N ILE A 11 -0.58 28.08 5.64
CA ILE A 11 -0.16 27.14 6.68
C ILE A 11 0.78 27.87 7.64
N ARG A 12 0.47 27.82 8.93
CA ARG A 12 1.37 28.31 9.99
C ARG A 12 2.09 27.13 10.62
N ILE A 13 3.41 27.12 10.50
CA ILE A 13 4.28 26.19 11.23
C ILE A 13 5.15 27.04 12.15
N GLU A 14 4.95 26.90 13.46
CA GLU A 14 5.48 27.83 14.47
C GLU A 14 5.03 29.27 14.17
N ASP A 15 5.95 30.22 13.97
CA ASP A 15 5.66 31.62 13.66
C ASP A 15 5.73 31.96 12.16
N ILE A 16 5.94 30.95 11.32
CA ILE A 16 6.18 31.13 9.88
C ILE A 16 4.93 30.77 9.09
N VAL A 17 4.47 31.73 8.28
CA VAL A 17 3.34 31.59 7.36
C VAL A 17 3.86 31.15 5.99
N MET A 18 3.37 30.00 5.50
CA MET A 18 3.72 29.44 4.20
C MET A 18 2.45 29.34 3.34
N LYS A 19 2.56 29.62 2.04
CA LYS A 19 1.45 29.50 1.10
C LYS A 19 1.50 28.16 0.40
N VAL A 20 0.39 27.43 0.46
CA VAL A 20 0.26 26.07 -0.04
C VAL A 20 -1.05 25.91 -0.79
N ASP A 21 -0.95 25.27 -1.95
CA ASP A 21 -2.10 24.68 -2.59
C ASP A 21 -2.26 23.27 -2.02
N CYS A 22 -3.38 23.01 -1.35
CA CYS A 22 -3.62 21.72 -0.71
C CYS A 22 -4.93 21.09 -1.16
N GLU A 23 -4.88 19.77 -1.27
CA GLU A 23 -6.06 18.93 -1.44
C GLU A 23 -6.44 18.36 -0.07
N LEU A 24 -7.69 18.63 0.33
CA LEU A 24 -8.27 18.14 1.58
C LEU A 24 -9.16 16.95 1.27
N ASP A 25 -8.70 15.74 1.56
CA ASP A 25 -9.56 14.56 1.60
C ASP A 25 -9.83 14.18 3.06
N LYS A 26 -11.09 14.31 3.49
CA LYS A 26 -11.60 13.79 4.78
C LYS A 26 -10.77 14.07 6.04
N LEU A 27 -10.02 15.19 6.06
CA LEU A 27 -9.15 15.71 7.14
C LEU A 27 -7.65 15.42 7.00
N ASP A 28 -7.23 14.73 5.95
CA ASP A 28 -5.81 14.62 5.59
C ASP A 28 -5.44 15.73 4.60
N MET A 29 -4.35 16.43 4.90
CA MET A 29 -3.77 17.46 4.04
C MET A 29 -2.48 16.93 3.44
N ILE A 30 -2.52 16.63 2.14
CA ILE A 30 -1.32 16.20 1.41
C ILE A 30 -0.61 17.45 0.88
N LEU A 31 0.61 17.65 1.36
CA LEU A 31 1.50 18.67 0.80
C LEU A 31 2.11 18.12 -0.48
N GLU A 32 1.79 18.73 -1.61
CA GLU A 32 2.30 18.29 -2.89
C GLU A 32 3.84 18.36 -2.96
N MET A 33 4.42 17.55 -3.85
CA MET A 33 5.87 17.53 -4.07
C MET A 33 6.42 18.89 -4.53
N TYR A 34 5.60 19.71 -5.19
CA TYR A 34 5.95 21.09 -5.56
C TYR A 34 6.18 21.97 -4.33
N PHE A 35 5.38 21.81 -3.27
CA PHE A 35 5.58 22.51 -1.99
C PHE A 35 6.93 22.16 -1.37
N LEU A 36 7.26 20.86 -1.31
CA LEU A 36 8.54 20.39 -0.77
C LEU A 36 9.73 20.92 -1.58
N THR A 37 9.57 20.99 -2.90
CA THR A 37 10.62 21.53 -3.79
C THR A 37 10.79 23.04 -3.60
N LYS A 38 9.69 23.79 -3.53
CA LYS A 38 9.67 25.25 -3.32
C LYS A 38 10.36 25.67 -2.02
N TYR A 39 10.17 24.88 -0.97
CA TYR A 39 10.76 25.14 0.36
C TYR A 39 11.92 24.21 0.68
N HIS A 40 12.61 23.68 -0.35
CA HIS A 40 13.82 22.86 -0.25
C HIS A 40 13.81 21.90 0.94
N ALA A 41 12.75 21.10 1.02
CA ALA A 41 12.53 20.17 2.11
C ALA A 41 13.68 19.17 2.18
N ALA A 42 14.35 19.10 3.34
CA ALA A 42 15.40 18.14 3.61
C ALA A 42 14.98 17.29 4.81
N ARG A 43 15.04 15.96 4.65
CA ARG A 43 14.79 15.02 5.73
C ARG A 43 16.12 14.69 6.42
N ASP A 44 16.19 14.95 7.72
CA ASP A 44 17.26 14.48 8.59
C ASP A 44 16.79 13.20 9.28
N CYS A 45 17.26 12.05 8.77
CA CYS A 45 16.91 10.74 9.29
C CYS A 45 17.53 10.45 10.66
N SER A 46 18.63 11.12 11.03
CA SER A 46 19.29 10.87 12.33
C SER A 46 18.49 11.46 13.48
N ASN A 47 17.87 12.62 13.26
CA ASN A 47 17.11 13.33 14.29
C ASN A 47 15.59 13.23 14.09
N ASN A 48 15.12 12.49 13.08
CA ASN A 48 13.71 12.47 12.65
C ASN A 48 13.14 13.89 12.45
N GLU A 49 13.92 14.76 11.83
CA GLU A 49 13.53 16.15 11.54
C GLU A 49 13.25 16.34 10.05
N VAL A 50 12.26 17.17 9.74
CA VAL A 50 12.07 17.71 8.39
C VAL A 50 12.39 19.20 8.44
N VAL A 51 13.35 19.61 7.62
CA VAL A 51 13.79 20.99 7.51
C VAL A 51 13.17 21.59 6.25
N LEU A 52 12.38 22.64 6.42
CA LEU A 52 11.88 23.47 5.32
C LEU A 52 12.67 24.78 5.31
N LYS A 53 13.19 25.17 4.15
CA LYS A 53 13.93 26.42 3.98
C LYS A 53 13.50 27.14 2.70
N GLU A 54 13.28 28.44 2.80
CA GLU A 54 13.19 29.31 1.62
C GLU A 54 14.53 30.05 1.48
N LEU A 55 15.02 30.18 0.23
CA LEU A 55 16.42 30.44 -0.14
C LEU A 55 17.22 31.37 0.79
N GLU A 56 16.63 32.42 1.38
CA GLU A 56 17.28 33.21 2.44
C GLU A 56 16.31 33.80 3.50
N LYS A 57 15.05 33.36 3.56
CA LYS A 57 14.03 34.01 4.42
C LYS A 57 13.86 33.32 5.76
N PHE A 58 13.77 32.00 5.74
CA PHE A 58 13.51 31.23 6.95
C PHE A 58 13.97 29.80 6.81
N LYS A 59 14.19 29.18 7.97
CA LYS A 59 14.45 27.76 8.12
C LYS A 59 13.59 27.25 9.27
N VAL A 60 12.59 26.44 8.97
CA VAL A 60 11.75 25.77 9.97
C VAL A 60 12.27 24.35 10.16
N LYS A 61 12.45 23.96 11.42
CA LYS A 61 12.74 22.57 11.79
C LYS A 61 11.48 21.96 12.38
N ILE A 62 10.91 21.00 11.67
CA ILE A 62 9.79 20.21 12.16
C ILE A 62 10.41 19.00 12.84
N VAL A 63 10.44 19.04 14.18
CA VAL A 63 10.93 17.94 15.02
C VAL A 63 9.74 17.10 15.46
N SER A 64 9.85 15.78 15.33
CA SER A 64 8.79 14.81 15.61
C SER A 64 8.31 14.73 17.08
N ASN A 65 8.79 15.58 18.00
CA ASN A 65 8.63 15.35 19.44
C ASN A 65 8.48 16.62 20.30
N LYS A 66 7.53 17.51 19.99
CA LYS A 66 7.09 18.55 20.93
C LYS A 66 5.78 18.09 21.59
N LYS A 67 5.82 17.85 22.90
CA LYS A 67 4.61 17.62 23.71
C LYS A 67 3.74 18.87 23.66
N VAL A 68 2.55 18.77 23.09
CA VAL A 68 1.54 19.84 23.13
C VAL A 68 0.38 19.36 23.98
N GLU A 69 0.09 20.06 25.06
CA GLU A 69 -1.11 19.84 25.88
C GLU A 69 -2.34 20.29 25.08
N LEU A 70 -3.19 19.34 24.68
CA LEU A 70 -4.38 19.63 23.88
C LEU A 70 -5.60 19.84 24.78
N ALA A 71 -5.98 21.10 24.99
CA ALA A 71 -7.25 21.46 25.62
C ALA A 71 -8.37 21.65 24.57
N ASN A 72 -9.56 21.14 24.88
CA ASN A 72 -10.84 21.37 24.19
C ASN A 72 -11.02 20.76 22.78
N ILE A 73 -11.43 19.49 22.73
CA ILE A 73 -11.85 18.79 21.50
C ILE A 73 -13.34 19.09 21.20
N ILE A 74 -13.68 19.40 19.95
CA ILE A 74 -15.07 19.56 19.47
C ILE A 74 -15.40 18.52 18.39
N SER A 75 -16.68 18.17 18.23
CA SER A 75 -17.12 17.21 17.22
C SER A 75 -17.03 17.78 15.79
N VAL A 76 -16.77 16.90 14.80
CA VAL A 76 -16.66 17.23 13.37
C VAL A 76 -17.92 17.93 12.84
N LEU A 77 -19.11 17.52 13.29
CA LEU A 77 -20.37 18.16 12.93
C LEU A 77 -20.44 19.62 13.41
N LYS A 78 -19.89 19.90 14.59
CA LYS A 78 -19.84 21.24 15.18
C LYS A 78 -18.81 22.10 14.44
N ALA A 79 -17.66 21.53 14.10
CA ALA A 79 -16.66 22.17 13.24
C ALA A 79 -17.23 22.53 11.85
N MET A 80 -17.90 21.60 11.18
CA MET A 80 -18.56 21.83 9.88
C MET A 80 -19.63 22.92 9.95
N LYS A 81 -20.38 23.01 11.05
CA LYS A 81 -21.35 24.10 11.28
C LYS A 81 -20.67 25.46 11.41
N PHE A 82 -19.49 25.52 12.04
CA PHE A 82 -18.70 26.75 12.13
C PHE A 82 -18.10 27.15 10.78
N ILE A 83 -17.58 26.19 10.00
CA ILE A 83 -17.08 26.44 8.63
C ILE A 83 -18.17 27.05 7.74
N ARG A 84 -19.39 26.48 7.78
CA ARG A 84 -20.54 27.01 7.02
C ARG A 84 -20.94 28.43 7.42
N LYS A 85 -20.68 28.82 8.66
CA LYS A 85 -20.91 30.17 9.18
C LYS A 85 -19.73 31.13 8.96
N ARG A 86 -18.74 30.73 8.15
CA ARG A 86 -17.51 31.48 7.82
C ARG A 86 -16.62 31.82 9.03
N TYR A 87 -16.63 30.98 10.06
CA TYR A 87 -15.61 31.07 11.10
C TYR A 87 -14.27 30.56 10.57
N ILE A 88 -13.19 31.19 11.04
CA ILE A 88 -11.82 30.70 10.80
C ILE A 88 -11.63 29.45 11.66
N VAL A 89 -11.35 28.31 11.01
CA VAL A 89 -11.13 27.03 11.68
C VAL A 89 -9.71 26.59 11.42
N TYR A 90 -9.01 26.21 12.49
CA TYR A 90 -7.70 25.58 12.43
C TYR A 90 -7.89 24.07 12.60
N LEU A 91 -7.28 23.27 11.73
CA LEU A 91 -7.31 21.80 11.81
C LEU A 91 -5.99 21.30 12.43
N PRO A 92 -5.95 20.96 13.72
CA PRO A 92 -4.83 20.25 14.31
C PRO A 92 -4.97 18.74 14.02
N TYR A 93 -4.00 18.13 13.36
CA TYR A 93 -3.94 16.67 13.17
C TYR A 93 -2.93 16.07 14.16
N ILE A 94 -3.26 14.91 14.72
CA ILE A 94 -2.43 14.14 15.65
C ILE A 94 -2.18 12.80 14.98
N VAL A 95 -0.92 12.43 14.77
CA VAL A 95 -0.55 11.09 14.30
C VAL A 95 -0.01 10.33 15.48
N ASP A 96 -0.67 9.24 15.84
CA ASP A 96 -0.17 8.29 16.82
C ASP A 96 1.00 7.51 16.22
N THR A 97 2.18 7.62 16.83
CA THR A 97 3.39 6.89 16.40
C THR A 97 3.77 5.79 17.39
N GLN A 98 2.91 5.42 18.35
CA GLN A 98 3.18 4.29 19.25
C GLN A 98 2.77 2.94 18.68
N ALA A 99 2.00 2.91 17.59
CA ALA A 99 1.77 1.68 16.86
C ALA A 99 2.98 1.34 15.97
N VAL A 100 4.06 0.84 16.56
CA VAL A 100 4.89 -0.16 15.86
C VAL A 100 4.05 -1.43 15.79
N ASN A 101 2.97 -1.39 15.02
CA ASN A 101 2.26 -2.58 14.65
C ASN A 101 3.12 -3.18 13.53
N ASN A 102 3.92 -4.18 13.90
CA ASN A 102 4.57 -5.11 12.96
C ASN A 102 3.54 -5.85 12.08
N ASP A 103 2.25 -5.56 12.23
CA ASP A 103 1.20 -5.99 11.32
C ASP A 103 1.36 -5.29 9.97
N PRO A 104 1.40 -6.04 8.85
CA PRO A 104 1.47 -5.46 7.50
C PRO A 104 0.28 -4.54 7.17
N ILE A 105 -0.77 -4.56 8.00
CA ILE A 105 -1.94 -3.68 7.96
C ILE A 105 -1.57 -2.23 8.32
N SER A 106 -0.47 -1.96 9.02
CA SER A 106 -0.10 -0.57 9.41
C SER A 106 0.41 0.29 8.25
N VAL A 107 0.72 -0.31 7.09
CA VAL A 107 1.07 0.41 5.88
C VAL A 107 -0.22 0.91 5.21
N LEU A 108 -0.41 2.23 5.15
CA LEU A 108 -1.58 2.88 4.53
C LEU A 108 -1.94 2.32 3.14
N ILE A 109 -0.92 1.94 2.36
CA ILE A 109 -1.10 1.33 1.04
C ILE A 109 -1.69 -0.09 1.14
N VAL A 110 -1.23 -0.91 2.08
CA VAL A 110 -1.77 -2.28 2.28
C VAL A 110 -3.21 -2.21 2.79
N CYS A 111 -3.51 -1.29 3.73
CA CYS A 111 -4.89 -1.01 4.16
C CYS A 111 -5.82 -0.62 3.00
N LYS A 112 -5.30 0.20 2.07
CA LYS A 112 -6.08 0.68 0.93
C LYS A 112 -6.39 -0.42 -0.09
N TYR A 113 -5.56 -1.47 -0.14
CA TYR A 113 -5.64 -2.56 -1.13
C TYR A 113 -5.61 -3.95 -0.47
N LEU A 114 -6.38 -4.14 0.62
CA LEU A 114 -6.44 -5.42 1.33
C LEU A 114 -6.99 -6.57 0.47
N ASP A 115 -7.74 -6.23 -0.58
CA ASP A 115 -8.23 -7.15 -1.61
C ASP A 115 -7.11 -7.68 -2.53
N VAL A 116 -6.03 -6.90 -2.71
CA VAL A 116 -4.85 -7.28 -3.51
C VAL A 116 -3.78 -7.94 -2.64
N PHE A 117 -3.60 -7.46 -1.42
CA PHE A 117 -2.56 -7.90 -0.47
C PHE A 117 -3.12 -8.84 0.61
N SER A 118 -3.99 -9.78 0.24
CA SER A 118 -4.47 -10.79 1.17
C SER A 118 -3.38 -11.81 1.51
N LYS A 119 -3.36 -12.30 2.76
CA LYS A 119 -2.40 -13.34 3.20
C LYS A 119 -2.52 -14.62 2.37
N GLU A 120 -3.73 -14.91 1.90
CA GLU A 120 -4.05 -16.02 1.03
C GLU A 120 -4.70 -15.48 -0.24
N MET A 121 -4.26 -15.95 -1.41
CA MET A 121 -4.83 -15.54 -2.69
C MET A 121 -6.11 -16.35 -2.94
N ASN A 122 -7.24 -15.64 -3.16
CA ASN A 122 -8.59 -16.22 -3.23
C ASN A 122 -8.94 -16.81 -4.62
N GLY A 123 -7.96 -17.01 -5.50
CA GLY A 123 -8.18 -17.47 -6.87
C GLY A 123 -7.39 -16.67 -7.91
N LEU A 124 -7.40 -17.15 -9.17
CA LEU A 124 -6.83 -16.38 -10.26
C LEU A 124 -7.65 -15.10 -10.47
N PRO A 125 -7.01 -13.95 -10.77
CA PRO A 125 -7.74 -12.74 -11.09
C PRO A 125 -8.66 -13.01 -12.28
N LEU A 126 -9.92 -12.55 -12.16
CA LEU A 126 -10.92 -12.69 -13.21
C LEU A 126 -10.38 -12.17 -14.55
N LYS A 127 -10.78 -12.86 -15.62
CA LYS A 127 -10.58 -12.56 -17.04
C LYS A 127 -9.64 -11.37 -17.33
N ARG A 128 -8.35 -11.67 -17.50
CA ARG A 128 -7.37 -10.67 -17.98
C ARG A 128 -7.76 -10.21 -19.39
N GLU A 129 -7.63 -8.92 -19.67
CA GLU A 129 -7.84 -8.36 -21.01
C GLU A 129 -6.84 -8.92 -22.04
N ILE A 130 -5.66 -9.34 -21.56
CA ILE A 130 -4.57 -9.87 -22.37
C ILE A 130 -4.59 -11.41 -22.30
N LYS A 131 -4.64 -12.05 -23.46
CA LYS A 131 -4.43 -13.50 -23.61
C LYS A 131 -2.94 -13.80 -23.69
N PHE A 132 -2.43 -14.56 -22.75
CA PHE A 132 -1.08 -15.12 -22.83
C PHE A 132 -1.10 -16.28 -23.83
N THR A 133 -0.45 -16.09 -24.98
CA THR A 133 -0.28 -17.13 -26.00
C THR A 133 1.16 -17.60 -25.96
N ILE A 134 1.36 -18.92 -25.83
CA ILE A 134 2.68 -19.54 -25.92
C ILE A 134 2.86 -19.96 -27.37
N GLU A 135 3.72 -19.24 -28.10
CA GLU A 135 4.08 -19.60 -29.46
C GLU A 135 5.05 -20.77 -29.45
N VAL A 136 4.71 -21.81 -30.22
CA VAL A 136 5.54 -23.00 -30.39
C VAL A 136 6.21 -22.92 -31.76
N VAL A 137 7.47 -23.35 -31.84
CA VAL A 137 8.19 -23.41 -33.12
C VAL A 137 7.43 -24.30 -34.09
N LEU A 138 7.27 -23.84 -35.34
CA LEU A 138 6.66 -24.61 -36.41
C LEU A 138 7.35 -25.99 -36.50
N GLU A 139 6.56 -27.06 -36.64
CA GLU A 139 6.99 -28.47 -36.64
C GLU A 139 7.24 -29.13 -35.26
N THR A 140 7.03 -28.43 -34.15
CA THR A 140 7.12 -29.09 -32.84
C THR A 140 5.95 -30.06 -32.62
N THR A 141 6.25 -31.33 -32.44
CA THR A 141 5.26 -32.34 -32.04
C THR A 141 5.03 -32.33 -30.52
N PRO A 142 3.81 -32.62 -30.04
CA PRO A 142 3.55 -32.73 -28.60
C PRO A 142 4.46 -33.76 -27.93
N ILE A 143 5.02 -33.38 -26.78
CA ILE A 143 5.83 -34.26 -25.94
C ILE A 143 5.00 -34.66 -24.73
N SER A 144 4.83 -35.96 -24.53
CA SER A 144 4.21 -36.53 -23.33
C SER A 144 5.18 -37.50 -22.68
N GLN A 145 5.68 -37.14 -21.51
CA GLN A 145 6.58 -37.95 -20.71
C GLN A 145 5.82 -38.51 -19.49
N THR A 146 6.13 -39.77 -19.14
CA THR A 146 5.56 -40.41 -17.96
C THR A 146 6.12 -39.77 -16.69
N SER A 147 5.27 -39.64 -15.67
CA SER A 147 5.69 -39.19 -14.33
C SER A 147 6.75 -40.11 -13.74
N TYR A 148 7.63 -39.55 -12.92
CA TYR A 148 8.60 -40.33 -12.15
C TYR A 148 7.90 -41.22 -11.12
N SER A 149 8.57 -42.32 -10.75
CA SER A 149 8.10 -43.17 -9.65
C SER A 149 8.22 -42.39 -8.34
N MET A 150 7.13 -42.40 -7.55
CA MET A 150 7.00 -41.66 -6.30
C MET A 150 6.72 -42.62 -5.15
N GLU A 151 7.19 -42.28 -3.97
CA GLU A 151 6.82 -43.00 -2.75
C GLU A 151 5.34 -42.78 -2.38
N PRO A 152 4.71 -43.67 -1.59
CA PRO A 152 3.32 -43.48 -1.16
C PRO A 152 3.05 -42.17 -0.41
N SER A 153 4.04 -41.65 0.32
CA SER A 153 3.99 -40.36 1.02
C SER A 153 3.95 -39.19 0.04
N GLU A 154 4.80 -39.22 -0.99
CA GLU A 154 4.85 -38.22 -2.07
C GLU A 154 3.56 -38.24 -2.90
N LEU A 155 3.02 -39.41 -3.23
CA LEU A 155 1.74 -39.52 -3.94
C LEU A 155 0.58 -38.91 -3.15
N LYS A 156 0.57 -39.08 -1.83
CA LYS A 156 -0.43 -38.47 -0.96
C LYS A 156 -0.31 -36.94 -0.99
N GLU A 157 0.88 -36.41 -0.79
CA GLU A 157 1.14 -34.97 -0.84
C GLU A 157 0.76 -34.36 -2.20
N LEU A 158 1.08 -35.06 -3.30
CA LEU A 158 0.72 -34.61 -4.65
C LEU A 158 -0.80 -34.50 -4.81
N LYS A 159 -1.54 -35.47 -4.28
CA LYS A 159 -2.99 -35.47 -4.33
C LYS A 159 -3.57 -34.30 -3.53
N ASP A 160 -3.08 -34.09 -2.32
CA ASP A 160 -3.55 -33.03 -1.42
C ASP A 160 -3.29 -31.64 -2.06
N GLN A 161 -2.11 -31.43 -2.67
CA GLN A 161 -1.79 -30.19 -3.41
C GLN A 161 -2.66 -30.00 -4.65
N LEU A 162 -2.93 -31.06 -5.42
CA LEU A 162 -3.80 -30.97 -6.59
C LEU A 162 -5.24 -30.62 -6.21
N GLU A 163 -5.77 -31.20 -5.13
CA GLU A 163 -7.09 -30.85 -4.61
C GLU A 163 -7.15 -29.37 -4.21
N GLU A 164 -6.14 -28.86 -3.48
CA GLU A 164 -6.07 -27.44 -3.11
C GLU A 164 -6.04 -26.52 -4.35
N LEU A 165 -5.21 -26.84 -5.36
CA LEU A 165 -5.10 -26.05 -6.58
C LEU A 165 -6.40 -26.05 -7.40
N LEU A 166 -7.16 -27.15 -7.39
CA LEU A 166 -8.47 -27.26 -8.04
C LEU A 166 -9.52 -26.44 -7.29
N GLU A 167 -9.56 -26.53 -5.96
CA GLU A 167 -10.48 -25.76 -5.12
C GLU A 167 -10.27 -24.26 -5.29
N ARG A 168 -9.01 -23.81 -5.38
CA ARG A 168 -8.64 -22.41 -5.65
C ARG A 168 -8.83 -21.99 -7.12
N CYS A 169 -9.32 -22.88 -7.98
CA CYS A 169 -9.50 -22.65 -9.43
C CYS A 169 -8.20 -22.22 -10.16
N TYR A 170 -7.03 -22.65 -9.68
CA TYR A 170 -5.74 -22.34 -10.32
C TYR A 170 -5.46 -23.26 -11.50
N ILE A 171 -5.92 -24.50 -11.42
CA ILE A 171 -5.83 -25.50 -12.48
C ILE A 171 -7.20 -26.09 -12.77
N GLN A 172 -7.32 -26.80 -13.89
CA GLN A 172 -8.51 -27.57 -14.24
C GLN A 172 -8.09 -28.87 -14.94
N PRO A 173 -8.89 -29.93 -14.86
CA PRO A 173 -8.65 -31.14 -15.63
C PRO A 173 -8.58 -30.83 -17.13
N ASN A 174 -7.61 -31.41 -17.83
CA ASN A 174 -7.46 -31.27 -19.28
C ASN A 174 -7.08 -32.61 -19.92
N THR A 175 -7.25 -32.67 -21.25
CA THR A 175 -6.84 -33.80 -22.09
C THR A 175 -5.83 -33.31 -23.13
N SER A 176 -4.66 -32.86 -22.67
CA SER A 176 -3.60 -32.36 -23.53
C SER A 176 -2.76 -33.50 -24.12
N PRO A 177 -2.31 -33.41 -25.40
CA PRO A 177 -1.29 -34.31 -25.92
C PRO A 177 0.12 -33.98 -25.36
N TRP A 178 0.27 -32.85 -24.67
CA TRP A 178 1.49 -32.46 -23.97
C TRP A 178 1.43 -32.90 -22.50
N GLY A 179 2.50 -33.52 -22.02
CA GLY A 179 2.65 -33.98 -20.64
C GLY A 179 4.10 -33.84 -20.17
N THR A 180 4.29 -33.22 -19.02
CA THR A 180 5.59 -33.09 -18.36
C THR A 180 5.56 -33.87 -17.04
N PRO A 181 6.66 -34.54 -16.65
CA PRO A 181 6.71 -35.22 -15.36
C PRO A 181 6.71 -34.19 -14.23
N ILE A 182 6.17 -34.61 -13.08
CA ILE A 182 6.15 -33.84 -11.84
C ILE A 182 7.35 -34.27 -10.97
N LEU A 183 7.99 -33.30 -10.31
CA LEU A 183 9.12 -33.51 -9.41
C LEU A 183 8.82 -32.89 -8.03
N PHE A 184 9.15 -33.63 -6.98
CA PHE A 184 9.09 -33.11 -5.62
C PHE A 184 10.35 -32.32 -5.27
N VAL A 185 10.14 -31.12 -4.72
CA VAL A 185 11.21 -30.26 -4.24
C VAL A 185 10.93 -29.94 -2.77
N LYS A 186 11.85 -30.34 -1.89
CA LYS A 186 11.79 -29.96 -0.49
C LYS A 186 12.03 -28.45 -0.37
N LYS A 187 11.03 -27.72 0.13
CA LYS A 187 11.21 -26.31 0.47
C LYS A 187 12.03 -26.20 1.75
N ASN A 188 12.88 -25.17 1.81
CA ASN A 188 13.51 -24.79 3.05
C ASN A 188 12.47 -23.99 3.84
N ASP A 189 11.89 -24.61 4.86
CA ASP A 189 11.04 -23.89 5.80
C ASP A 189 11.93 -22.93 6.58
N MET A 190 11.61 -21.64 6.51
CA MET A 190 12.34 -20.56 7.21
C MET A 190 12.00 -20.50 8.70
N ASP A 191 11.29 -21.51 9.23
CA ASP A 191 10.88 -21.60 10.63
C ASP A 191 11.83 -22.52 11.42
N GLN A 192 13.13 -22.17 11.44
CA GLN A 192 14.10 -22.71 12.39
C GLN A 192 15.08 -21.65 12.88
#